data_AF-A0A218L5J4-F1
#
_entry.id   AF-A0A218L5J4-F1
#
_cell.length_a   1.000
_cell.length_b   1.000
_cell.length_c   1.000
_cell.angle_alpha   90.00
_cell.angle_beta   90.00
_cell.angle_gamma   90.00
#
_symmetry.space_group_name_H-M   'P 1'
#
loop_
_entity.id
_entity.type
_entity.pdbx_description
1 polymer ?
#
loop_
_entity_poly.entity_id
_entity_poly.type
_entity_poly.pdbx_seq_one_letter_code
_entity_poly.pdbx_strand_id
1 'polypeptide(L)'
;SGIQWDLRKVDPYESYNQFDWKVQWQKEGDSLARYLVRVGEMRESIKIIQQAVEKIPGGPYENLEVRRFKKEKNSEWNDFEYKFLGKKPSPNFELSRQELYVRVEAPKGELGIYLVGDDSLFPWRWKIRPPG
;
A
#
# COMPACT_ATOMS: atom_id res chain seq x y z
N SER A 1 -2.58 16.52 21.68
CA SER A 1 -2.30 15.27 22.40
C SER A 1 -0.82 15.04 22.63
N GLY A 2 0.10 15.80 22.01
CA GLY A 2 1.52 15.83 22.40
C GLY A 2 2.34 14.56 22.13
N ILE A 3 1.76 13.54 21.50
CA ILE A 3 2.45 12.28 21.20
C ILE A 3 3.04 12.38 19.80
N GLN A 4 4.34 12.16 19.68
CA GLN A 4 5.04 12.04 18.40
C GLN A 4 4.87 10.61 17.86
N TRP A 5 3.74 10.35 17.21
CA TRP A 5 3.42 9.04 16.66
C TRP A 5 3.01 9.13 15.20
N ASP A 6 3.62 8.31 14.36
CA ASP A 6 3.26 8.14 12.96
C ASP A 6 3.74 6.75 12.49
N LEU A 7 2.82 5.93 11.97
CA LEU A 7 3.15 4.57 11.54
C LEU A 7 4.20 4.56 10.42
N ARG A 8 4.25 5.59 9.56
CA ARG A 8 5.20 5.70 8.45
C ARG A 8 6.66 5.85 8.91
N LYS A 9 6.89 6.23 10.18
CA LYS A 9 8.23 6.25 10.79
C LYS A 9 8.48 5.08 11.74
N VAL A 10 7.46 4.65 12.48
CA VAL A 10 7.59 3.59 13.50
C VAL A 10 7.68 2.20 12.86
N ASP A 11 6.80 1.93 11.90
CA ASP A 11 6.70 0.66 11.19
C ASP A 11 6.62 0.95 9.68
N PRO A 12 7.77 1.32 9.08
CA PRO A 12 7.76 1.89 7.75
C PRO A 12 7.43 0.84 6.69
N TYR A 13 6.44 1.15 5.87
CA TYR A 13 6.05 0.37 4.71
C TYR A 13 6.52 1.05 3.41
N GLU A 14 6.54 0.27 2.33
CA GLU A 14 6.96 0.73 1.00
C GLU A 14 8.33 1.45 1.01
N SER A 15 8.38 2.71 0.58
CA SER A 15 9.60 3.50 0.45
C SER A 15 9.62 4.73 1.38
N TYR A 16 8.74 4.82 2.39
CA TYR A 16 8.67 5.98 3.30
C TYR A 16 9.98 6.24 4.08
N ASN A 17 10.82 5.21 4.23
CA ASN A 17 12.16 5.31 4.83
C ASN A 17 13.18 6.07 3.99
N GLN A 18 12.95 6.21 2.68
CA GLN A 18 13.89 6.81 1.74
C GLN A 18 13.70 8.34 1.60
N PHE A 19 12.64 8.88 2.21
CA PHE A 19 12.27 10.29 2.16
C PHE A 19 12.60 11.01 3.46
N ASP A 20 13.10 12.25 3.33
CA ASP A 20 13.34 13.15 4.46
C ASP A 20 12.11 14.00 4.73
N TRP A 21 11.42 13.69 5.82
CA TRP A 21 10.22 14.38 6.28
C TRP A 21 10.09 14.27 7.80
N LYS A 22 9.34 15.20 8.39
CA LYS A 22 9.16 15.29 9.84
C LYS A 22 7.71 15.05 10.24
N VAL A 23 7.52 14.28 11.31
CA VAL A 23 6.20 14.07 11.93
C VAL A 23 5.75 15.39 12.55
N GLN A 24 4.56 15.85 12.16
CA GLN A 24 3.96 17.07 12.70
C GLN A 24 3.17 16.73 13.95
N TRP A 25 3.45 17.43 15.05
CA TRP A 25 2.77 17.23 16.32
C TRP A 25 2.60 18.55 17.06
N GLN A 26 1.60 18.62 17.93
CA GLN A 26 1.27 19.80 18.73
C GLN A 26 0.90 19.36 20.15
N LYS A 27 1.21 20.20 21.14
CA LYS A 27 1.06 19.87 22.57
C LYS A 27 -0.35 20.13 23.07
N GLU A 28 -0.94 21.23 22.63
CA GLU A 28 -2.18 21.86 23.10
C GLU A 28 -3.39 20.92 23.00
N GLY A 29 -3.45 20.11 21.93
CA GLY A 29 -4.47 19.07 21.78
C GLY A 29 -5.90 19.56 21.56
N ASP A 30 -6.08 20.86 21.37
CA ASP A 30 -7.33 21.50 20.97
C ASP A 30 -7.64 21.29 19.48
N SER A 31 -8.81 21.77 19.04
CA SER A 31 -9.23 21.67 17.64
C SER A 31 -8.32 22.47 16.71
N LEU A 32 -7.81 23.62 17.17
CA LEU A 32 -6.87 24.46 16.43
C LEU A 32 -5.54 23.72 16.23
N ALA A 33 -4.99 23.07 17.25
CA ALA A 33 -3.80 22.24 17.11
C ALA A 33 -3.99 21.13 16.08
N ARG A 34 -5.14 20.42 16.09
CA ARG A 34 -5.44 19.40 15.08
C ARG A 34 -5.51 19.98 13.67
N TYR A 35 -6.06 21.18 13.52
CA TYR A 35 -6.09 21.89 12.24
C TYR A 35 -4.68 22.25 11.76
N LEU A 36 -3.85 22.83 12.64
CA LEU A 36 -2.47 23.19 12.32
C LEU A 36 -1.60 21.98 11.97
N VAL A 37 -1.77 20.86 12.68
CA VAL A 37 -1.10 19.58 12.35
C VAL A 37 -1.44 19.15 10.92
N ARG A 38 -2.73 19.15 10.54
CA ARG A 38 -3.13 18.79 9.16
C ARG A 38 -2.53 19.71 8.10
N VAL A 39 -2.45 21.02 8.39
CA VAL A 39 -1.78 21.97 7.48
C VAL A 39 -0.28 21.66 7.38
N GLY A 40 0.36 21.31 8.47
CA GLY A 40 1.75 20.85 8.48
C GLY A 40 1.94 19.56 7.67
N GLU A 41 1.07 18.57 7.87
CA GLU A 41 1.11 17.29 7.14
C GLU A 41 0.96 17.48 5.64
N MET A 42 0.11 18.41 5.20
CA MET A 42 0.00 18.76 3.77
C MET A 42 1.32 19.30 3.21
N ARG A 43 2.02 20.16 3.97
CA ARG A 43 3.33 20.70 3.56
C ARG A 43 4.41 19.60 3.48
N GLU A 44 4.46 18.72 4.46
CA GLU A 44 5.38 17.57 4.44
C GLU A 44 5.03 16.59 3.32
N SER A 45 3.75 16.39 3.01
CA SER A 45 3.30 15.57 1.89
C SER A 45 3.80 16.13 0.55
N ILE A 46 3.75 17.45 0.35
CA ILE A 46 4.32 18.09 -0.84
C ILE A 46 5.84 17.86 -0.91
N LYS A 47 6.54 17.98 0.22
CA LYS A 47 7.98 17.72 0.30
C LYS A 47 8.34 16.28 -0.08
N ILE A 48 7.54 15.30 0.35
CA ILE A 48 7.71 13.89 -0.03
C ILE A 48 7.47 13.71 -1.52
N ILE A 49 6.42 14.31 -2.09
CA ILE A 49 6.12 14.23 -3.52
C ILE A 49 7.28 14.78 -4.35
N GLN A 50 7.82 15.95 -3.99
CA GLN A 50 8.97 16.54 -4.69
C GLN A 50 10.18 15.61 -4.68
N GLN A 51 10.52 15.03 -3.52
CA GLN A 51 11.62 14.05 -3.43
C GLN A 51 11.33 12.77 -4.21
N ALA A 52 10.07 12.32 -4.26
CA ALA A 52 9.68 11.15 -5.01
C ALA A 52 9.86 11.37 -6.51
N VAL A 53 9.49 12.55 -7.04
CA VAL A 53 9.68 12.90 -8.45
C VAL A 53 11.15 12.89 -8.85
N GLU A 54 12.03 13.40 -8.00
CA GLU A 54 13.49 13.39 -8.25
C GLU A 54 14.09 11.98 -8.21
N LYS A 55 13.52 11.08 -7.41
CA LYS A 55 14.04 9.75 -7.14
C LYS A 55 13.35 8.64 -7.93
N ILE A 56 12.48 8.94 -8.90
CA ILE A 56 11.75 7.91 -9.65
C ILE A 56 12.74 6.98 -10.37
N PRO A 57 12.81 5.69 -9.99
CA PRO A 57 13.61 4.74 -10.74
C PRO A 57 12.89 4.37 -12.04
N GLY A 58 13.66 4.19 -13.11
CA GLY A 58 13.15 3.51 -14.30
C GLY A 58 12.94 2.01 -14.02
N GLY A 59 11.95 1.39 -14.66
CA GLY A 59 11.72 -0.06 -14.57
C GLY A 59 10.26 -0.46 -14.75
N PRO A 60 9.98 -1.77 -14.72
CA PRO A 60 8.61 -2.28 -14.67
C PRO A 60 7.92 -1.82 -13.38
N TYR A 61 6.71 -1.24 -13.51
CA TYR A 61 5.93 -0.70 -12.40
C TYR A 61 5.01 -1.74 -11.72
N GLU A 62 4.98 -2.97 -12.24
CA GLU A 62 4.19 -4.07 -11.69
C GLU A 62 5.11 -5.20 -11.24
N ASN A 63 4.79 -5.83 -10.12
CA ASN A 63 5.40 -7.10 -9.71
C ASN A 63 5.07 -8.17 -10.76
N LEU A 64 6.00 -8.36 -11.70
CA LEU A 64 5.86 -9.33 -12.78
C LEU A 64 5.77 -10.76 -12.26
N GLU A 65 6.32 -11.05 -11.07
CA GLU A 65 6.30 -12.38 -10.46
C GLU A 65 4.87 -12.88 -10.20
N VAL A 66 3.99 -12.03 -9.66
CA VAL A 66 2.58 -12.38 -9.41
C VAL A 66 1.82 -12.65 -10.71
N ARG A 67 2.25 -12.04 -11.83
CA ARG A 67 1.66 -12.28 -13.17
C ARG A 67 2.35 -13.36 -13.99
N ARG A 68 3.50 -13.89 -13.54
CA ARG A 68 4.38 -14.74 -14.37
C ARG A 68 4.12 -16.23 -14.25
N PHE A 69 3.19 -16.70 -13.42
CA PHE A 69 2.94 -18.14 -13.31
C PHE A 69 2.29 -18.79 -14.55
N LYS A 70 1.79 -18.02 -15.53
CA LYS A 70 1.22 -18.55 -16.78
C LYS A 70 1.54 -17.70 -18.01
N LYS A 71 2.82 -17.48 -18.32
CA LYS A 71 3.22 -17.10 -19.68
C LYS A 71 4.26 -18.10 -20.18
N GLU A 72 3.81 -19.06 -20.97
CA GLU A 72 4.72 -19.80 -21.84
C GLU A 72 5.42 -18.79 -22.74
N LYS A 73 6.75 -18.83 -22.75
CA LYS A 73 7.59 -17.76 -23.29
C LYS A 73 7.56 -17.69 -24.82
N ASN A 74 6.97 -18.69 -25.48
CA ASN A 74 7.09 -18.94 -26.93
C ASN A 74 5.75 -19.39 -27.55
N SER A 75 4.69 -18.57 -27.54
CA SER A 75 3.51 -18.85 -28.38
C SER A 75 3.76 -18.30 -29.79
N GLU A 76 3.65 -19.15 -30.82
CA GLU A 76 3.71 -18.71 -32.22
C GLU A 76 2.54 -17.75 -32.54
N TRP A 77 2.81 -16.76 -33.38
CA TRP A 77 1.80 -15.82 -33.83
C TRP A 77 0.86 -16.53 -34.81
N ASN A 78 -0.41 -16.73 -34.43
CA ASN A 78 -1.51 -17.39 -35.17
C ASN A 78 -1.68 -18.93 -35.10
N ASP A 79 -1.40 -19.59 -33.97
CA ASP A 79 -1.85 -20.98 -33.78
C ASP A 79 -3.36 -21.06 -33.44
N PHE A 80 -4.03 -22.19 -33.69
CA PHE A 80 -5.49 -22.38 -33.48
C PHE A 80 -5.92 -22.17 -32.02
N GLU A 81 -4.98 -22.25 -31.06
CA GLU A 81 -5.16 -21.91 -29.65
C GLU A 81 -4.99 -20.41 -29.34
N TYR A 82 -5.06 -19.52 -30.34
CA TYR A 82 -5.01 -18.07 -30.13
C TYR A 82 -6.26 -17.59 -29.35
N LYS A 83 -6.22 -17.70 -28.02
CA LYS A 83 -7.15 -17.00 -27.14
C LYS A 83 -6.84 -15.52 -27.26
N PHE A 84 -7.79 -14.76 -27.82
CA PHE A 84 -7.85 -13.30 -27.68
C PHE A 84 -7.61 -12.95 -26.19
N LEU A 85 -6.40 -12.51 -25.87
CA LEU A 85 -6.00 -12.00 -24.55
C LEU A 85 -6.61 -10.61 -24.33
N GLY A 86 -7.91 -10.45 -24.56
CA GLY A 86 -8.65 -9.19 -24.40
C GLY A 86 -8.96 -8.86 -22.94
N LYS A 87 -8.81 -9.83 -22.03
CA LYS A 87 -9.01 -9.62 -20.59
C LYS A 87 -7.79 -10.15 -19.85
N LYS A 88 -7.13 -9.28 -19.07
CA LYS A 88 -6.15 -9.72 -18.08
C LYS A 88 -6.84 -10.80 -17.22
N PRO A 89 -6.33 -12.05 -17.16
CA PRO A 89 -6.92 -13.06 -16.31
C PRO A 89 -6.89 -12.54 -14.86
N SER A 90 -7.97 -12.76 -14.12
CA SER A 90 -7.97 -12.49 -12.69
C SER A 90 -6.82 -13.29 -12.07
N PRO A 91 -5.89 -12.67 -11.34
CA PRO A 91 -4.86 -13.41 -10.65
C PRO A 91 -5.55 -14.25 -9.57
N ASN A 92 -5.68 -15.54 -9.83
CA ASN A 92 -6.15 -16.51 -8.85
C ASN A 92 -4.92 -16.86 -8.00
N PHE A 93 -4.82 -16.25 -6.82
CA PHE A 93 -3.82 -16.63 -5.82
C PHE A 93 -4.52 -17.35 -4.69
N GLU A 94 -4.04 -18.55 -4.36
CA GLU A 94 -4.48 -19.27 -3.17
C GLU A 94 -3.84 -18.59 -1.96
N LEU A 95 -4.67 -18.17 -1.01
CA LEU A 95 -4.20 -17.58 0.22
C LEU A 95 -3.81 -18.71 1.18
N SER A 96 -2.52 -18.88 1.44
CA SER A 96 -2.03 -19.84 2.43
C SER A 96 -2.77 -19.68 3.76
N ARG A 97 -3.07 -20.78 4.44
CA ARG A 97 -3.73 -20.82 5.75
C ARG A 97 -2.94 -20.08 6.85
N GLN A 98 -3.09 -18.76 6.89
CA GLN A 98 -2.36 -17.85 7.77
C GLN A 98 -3.24 -16.67 8.19
N GLU A 99 -2.91 -16.08 9.35
CA GLU A 99 -3.50 -14.84 9.83
C GLU A 99 -2.52 -13.69 9.58
N LEU A 100 -3.00 -12.63 8.92
CA LEU A 100 -2.22 -11.45 8.57
C LEU A 100 -2.92 -10.20 9.08
N TYR A 101 -2.18 -9.36 9.81
CA TYR A 101 -2.61 -8.03 10.19
C TYR A 101 -1.63 -7.00 9.62
N VAL A 102 -2.13 -6.13 8.74
CA VAL A 102 -1.35 -5.04 8.14
C VAL A 102 -1.97 -3.72 8.54
N ARG A 103 -1.12 -2.76 8.86
CA ARG A 103 -1.51 -1.40 9.24
C ARG A 103 -0.92 -0.40 8.25
N VAL A 104 -1.68 0.63 7.95
CA VAL A 104 -1.26 1.75 7.10
C VAL A 104 -1.73 3.04 7.76
N GLU A 105 -0.91 4.09 7.69
CA GLU A 105 -1.33 5.41 8.14
C GLU A 105 -2.21 6.05 7.07
N ALA A 106 -3.53 6.03 7.30
CA ALA A 106 -4.46 6.77 6.46
C ALA A 106 -4.52 8.23 6.91
N PRO A 107 -5.01 9.17 6.08
CA PRO A 107 -5.15 10.59 6.46
C PRO A 107 -6.07 10.84 7.68
N LYS A 108 -6.82 9.82 8.12
CA LYS A 108 -7.69 9.86 9.30
C LYS A 108 -7.06 9.18 10.53
N GLY A 109 -5.92 8.51 10.39
CA GLY A 109 -5.25 7.71 11.42
C GLY A 109 -4.95 6.29 10.96
N GLU A 110 -4.69 5.38 11.90
CA GLU A 110 -4.31 3.99 11.61
C GLU A 110 -5.46 3.20 10.98
N LEU A 111 -5.28 2.79 9.73
CA LEU A 111 -6.15 1.83 9.04
C LEU A 111 -5.53 0.44 9.14
N GLY A 112 -6.23 -0.48 9.80
CA GLY A 112 -5.81 -1.87 9.92
C GLY A 112 -6.65 -2.80 9.05
N ILE A 113 -6.01 -3.77 8.39
CA ILE A 113 -6.68 -4.86 7.69
C ILE A 113 -6.22 -6.17 8.32
N TYR A 114 -7.18 -6.95 8.80
CA TYR A 114 -6.99 -8.31 9.31
C TYR A 114 -7.58 -9.31 8.32
N LEU A 115 -6.76 -10.26 7.88
CA LEU A 115 -7.08 -11.29 6.89
C LEU A 115 -6.74 -12.67 7.45
N VAL A 116 -7.62 -13.63 7.21
CA VAL A 116 -7.37 -15.05 7.50
C VAL A 116 -7.55 -15.85 6.21
N GLY A 117 -6.49 -16.53 5.78
CA GLY A 117 -6.50 -17.48 4.66
C GLY A 117 -6.92 -18.88 5.10
N ASP A 118 -7.49 -19.65 4.17
CA ASP A 118 -7.84 -21.07 4.35
C ASP A 118 -7.60 -21.86 3.05
N ASP A 119 -6.46 -21.62 2.40
CA ASP A 119 -6.04 -22.19 1.10
C ASP A 119 -7.09 -22.05 -0.03
N SER A 120 -8.04 -21.13 0.17
CA SER A 120 -9.12 -20.80 -0.75
C SER A 120 -8.76 -19.55 -1.56
N LEU A 121 -9.47 -19.37 -2.68
CA LEU A 121 -9.43 -18.14 -3.49
C LEU A 121 -10.00 -16.94 -2.75
N PHE A 122 -10.90 -17.19 -1.79
CA PHE A 122 -11.55 -16.16 -0.99
C PHE A 122 -11.00 -16.19 0.44
N PRO A 123 -10.76 -15.04 1.07
CA PRO A 123 -10.35 -15.01 2.46
C PRO A 123 -11.47 -15.57 3.34
N TRP A 124 -11.11 -16.42 4.29
CA TRP A 124 -12.05 -16.96 5.27
C TRP A 124 -12.65 -15.84 6.13
N ARG A 125 -11.79 -14.92 6.58
CA ARG A 125 -12.20 -13.76 7.35
C ARG A 125 -11.47 -12.52 6.85
N TRP A 126 -12.23 -11.45 6.69
CA TRP A 126 -11.71 -10.13 6.40
C TRP A 126 -12.33 -9.10 7.34
N LYS A 127 -11.50 -8.50 8.19
CA LYS A 127 -11.91 -7.46 9.12
C LYS A 127 -11.12 -6.18 8.87
N ILE A 128 -11.84 -5.08 8.72
CA ILE A 128 -11.28 -3.74 8.61
C ILE A 128 -11.38 -3.06 9.97
N ARG A 129 -10.28 -2.46 10.43
CA ARG A 129 -10.23 -1.53 11.56
C ARG A 129 -10.24 -0.11 11.00
N PRO A 130 -11.40 0.57 10.94
CA PRO A 130 -11.44 1.94 10.48
C PRO A 130 -10.75 2.86 11.52
N PRO A 131 -10.13 3.96 11.07
CA PRO A 131 -9.51 4.96 11.94
C PRO A 131 -10.52 5.91 12.63
N GLY A 132 -11.81 5.57 12.60
CA GLY A 132 -12.92 6.41 13.07
C GLY A 132 -13.52 5.93 14.38
#